data_AF-O31842-F1
#
_entry.id   AF-O31842-F1
#
_cell.length_a   1.000
_cell.length_b   1.000
_cell.length_c   1.000
_cell.angle_alpha   90.00
_cell.angle_beta   90.00
_cell.angle_gamma   90.00
#
_symmetry.space_group_name_H-M   'P 1'
#
loop_
_entity.id
_entity.type
_entity.pdbx_description
1 polymer ?
#
loop_
_entity_poly.entity_id
_entity_poly.type
_entity_poly.pdbx_seq_one_letter_code
_entity_poly.pdbx_strand_id
1 'polypeptide(L)'
;MMLEQLIQLKQDLIDGSKVEKPSLDDKQIDEMDILVSEALEFNKELKFKLFNKGFVENVTGRVHYINFEQQKLHVKDQNDNTVYINMNNIIRVIYND
;
A
#
# COMPACT_ATOMS: atom_id res chain seq x y z
N MET A 1 35.79 -25.75 1.64
CA MET A 1 34.89 -25.28 2.72
C MET A 1 34.55 -23.78 2.66
N MET A 2 34.95 -23.00 1.64
CA MET A 2 34.63 -21.55 1.57
C MET A 2 33.32 -21.19 0.83
N LEU A 3 32.74 -22.12 0.07
CA LEU A 3 31.56 -21.80 -0.76
C LEU A 3 30.25 -21.77 0.05
N GLU A 4 30.14 -22.59 1.10
CA GLU A 4 28.90 -22.78 1.86
C GLU A 4 28.52 -21.54 2.68
N GLN A 5 29.49 -20.86 3.31
CA GLN A 5 29.21 -19.64 4.08
C GLN A 5 28.65 -18.50 3.21
N LEU A 6 29.06 -18.43 1.94
CA LEU A 6 28.59 -17.43 0.98
C LEU A 6 27.14 -17.70 0.53
N ILE A 7 26.75 -18.97 0.45
CA ILE A 7 25.38 -19.37 0.12
C ILE A 7 24.44 -19.07 1.28
N GLN A 8 24.87 -19.34 2.52
CA GLN A 8 24.08 -19.04 3.73
C GLN A 8 23.78 -17.54 3.84
N LEU A 9 24.79 -16.69 3.64
CA LEU A 9 24.61 -15.23 3.76
C LEU A 9 23.61 -14.69 2.73
N LYS A 10 23.55 -15.28 1.52
CA LYS A 10 22.58 -14.87 0.50
C LYS A 10 21.16 -15.27 0.87
N GLN A 11 20.95 -16.37 1.58
CA GLN A 11 19.60 -16.77 1.99
C GLN A 11 19.06 -15.86 3.11
N ASP A 12 19.88 -15.53 4.12
CA ASP A 12 19.46 -14.63 5.20
C ASP A 12 19.12 -13.21 4.72
N LEU A 13 19.80 -12.70 3.69
CA LEU A 13 19.51 -11.36 3.15
C LEU A 13 18.22 -11.30 2.33
N ILE A 14 17.74 -12.42 1.79
CA ILE A 14 16.51 -12.43 0.98
C ILE A 14 15.26 -12.44 1.86
N ASP A 15 15.31 -13.08 3.03
CA ASP A 15 14.16 -13.13 3.94
C ASP A 15 13.99 -11.87 4.78
N GLY A 16 15.07 -11.11 5.04
CA GLY A 16 14.98 -9.86 5.81
C GLY A 16 14.10 -8.76 5.17
N SER A 17 13.76 -8.87 3.88
CA SER A 17 12.88 -7.92 3.20
C SER A 17 11.46 -8.43 2.98
N LYS A 18 11.17 -9.73 3.18
CA LYS A 18 9.81 -10.24 3.07
C LYS A 18 9.09 -9.96 4.38
N VAL A 19 8.51 -8.78 4.49
CA VAL A 19 7.59 -8.51 5.60
C VAL A 19 6.38 -9.45 5.42
N GLU A 20 5.81 -10.02 6.48
CA GLU A 20 4.52 -10.71 6.35
C GLU A 20 3.43 -9.65 6.11
N LYS A 21 2.40 -9.98 5.31
CA LYS A 21 1.27 -9.05 5.11
C LYS A 21 0.68 -8.76 6.50
N PRO A 22 0.67 -7.50 6.96
CA PRO A 22 0.03 -7.20 8.23
C PRO A 22 -1.46 -7.54 8.12
N SER A 23 -1.97 -8.27 9.10
CA SER A 23 -3.40 -8.45 9.28
C SER A 23 -3.99 -7.12 9.75
N LEU A 24 -4.94 -6.58 8.99
CA LEU A 24 -5.69 -5.40 9.40
C LEU A 24 -6.86 -5.85 10.27
N ASP A 25 -6.98 -5.26 11.46
CA ASP A 25 -8.15 -5.40 12.30
C ASP A 25 -9.30 -4.56 11.74
N ASP A 26 -10.55 -4.89 12.11
CA ASP A 26 -11.75 -4.19 11.63
C ASP A 26 -11.67 -2.67 11.86
N LYS A 27 -11.07 -2.25 12.98
CA LYS A 27 -10.85 -0.82 13.30
C LYS A 27 -9.94 -0.11 12.31
N GLN A 28 -8.89 -0.79 11.85
CA GLN A 28 -7.94 -0.21 10.90
C GLN A 28 -8.60 -0.06 9.52
N ILE A 29 -9.43 -1.03 9.15
CA ILE A 29 -10.20 -1.00 7.89
C ILE A 29 -11.22 0.14 7.91
N ASP A 30 -11.98 0.27 9.01
CA ASP A 30 -12.97 1.33 9.21
C ASP A 30 -12.33 2.74 9.16
N GLU A 31 -11.20 2.93 9.85
CA GLU A 31 -10.45 4.19 9.80
C GLU A 31 -10.00 4.53 8.37
N MET A 32 -9.50 3.54 7.63
CA MET A 32 -9.08 3.73 6.24
C MET A 32 -10.26 4.08 5.33
N ASP A 33 -11.42 3.47 5.52
CA ASP A 33 -12.63 3.75 4.75
C ASP A 33 -13.12 5.18 4.96
N ILE A 34 -13.13 5.64 6.21
CA ILE A 34 -13.46 7.02 6.59
C ILE A 34 -12.47 7.98 5.92
N LEU A 35 -11.16 7.75 6.09
CA LEU A 35 -10.12 8.62 5.50
C LEU A 35 -10.23 8.72 3.98
N VAL A 36 -10.48 7.60 3.30
CA VAL A 36 -10.65 7.57 1.85
C VAL A 36 -11.91 8.32 1.42
N SER A 37 -13.01 8.13 2.14
CA SER A 37 -14.29 8.80 1.88
C SER A 37 -14.19 10.32 2.07
N GLU A 38 -13.59 10.75 3.18
CA GLU A 38 -13.31 12.16 3.44
C GLU A 38 -12.38 12.76 2.38
N ALA A 39 -11.28 12.08 2.07
CA ALA A 39 -10.34 12.59 1.07
C ALA A 39 -10.94 12.67 -0.33
N LEU A 40 -11.84 11.75 -0.69
CA LEU A 40 -12.60 11.81 -1.92
C LEU A 40 -13.53 13.03 -1.94
N GLU A 41 -14.28 13.27 -0.86
CA GLU A 41 -15.20 14.41 -0.74
C GLU A 41 -14.47 15.75 -0.79
N PHE A 42 -13.38 15.87 -0.03
CA PHE A 42 -12.58 17.10 0.06
C PHE A 42 -11.47 17.21 -0.99
N ASN A 43 -11.38 16.25 -1.91
CA ASN A 43 -10.31 16.13 -2.92
C ASN A 43 -8.89 16.27 -2.29
N LYS A 44 -8.69 15.66 -1.12
CA LYS A 44 -7.44 15.67 -0.37
C LYS A 44 -6.48 14.60 -0.86
N GLU A 45 -5.20 14.89 -0.73
CA GLU A 45 -4.15 13.94 -1.09
C GLU A 45 -3.92 12.95 0.05
N LEU A 46 -3.86 11.67 -0.32
CA LEU A 46 -3.60 10.57 0.59
C LEU A 46 -2.31 9.85 0.21
N LYS A 47 -1.66 9.29 1.22
CA LYS A 47 -0.53 8.39 1.09
C LYS A 47 -0.98 6.97 1.45
N PHE A 48 -0.98 6.11 0.45
CA PHE A 48 -1.34 4.71 0.51
C PHE A 48 -0.08 3.87 0.72
N LYS A 49 -0.07 3.08 1.78
CA LYS A 49 0.96 2.07 2.00
C LYS A 49 0.43 0.73 1.50
N LEU A 50 1.07 0.19 0.47
CA LEU A 50 0.69 -1.05 -0.18
C LEU A 50 1.65 -2.15 0.21
N PHE A 51 1.13 -3.33 0.50
CA PHE A 51 1.92 -4.52 0.72
C PHE A 51 1.69 -5.51 -0.41
N ASN A 52 2.76 -5.87 -1.11
CA ASN A 52 2.74 -6.83 -2.21
C ASN A 52 3.89 -7.83 -2.08
N LYS A 53 3.56 -9.10 -1.78
CA LYS A 53 4.51 -10.24 -1.77
C LYS A 53 5.82 -9.99 -1.00
N GLY A 54 5.75 -9.31 0.14
CA GLY A 54 6.91 -8.99 0.98
C GLY A 54 7.37 -7.55 0.85
N PHE A 55 7.04 -6.87 -0.25
CA PHE A 55 7.45 -5.49 -0.47
C PHE A 55 6.38 -4.51 0.00
N VAL A 56 6.84 -3.43 0.60
CA VAL A 56 6.02 -2.31 1.00
C VAL A 56 6.29 -1.15 0.05
N GLU A 57 5.26 -0.72 -0.66
CA GLU A 57 5.30 0.43 -1.55
C GLU A 57 4.46 1.56 -0.98
N ASN A 58 4.83 2.81 -1.25
CA ASN A 58 4.04 3.97 -0.88
C ASN A 58 3.61 4.70 -2.14
N VAL A 59 2.32 4.97 -2.26
CA VAL A 59 1.73 5.71 -3.37
C VAL A 59 1.05 6.95 -2.81
N THR A 60 1.34 8.12 -3.36
CA THR A 60 0.69 9.36 -2.94
C THR A 60 -0.17 9.90 -4.09
N GLY A 61 -1.38 10.34 -3.77
CA GLY A 61 -2.26 11.01 -4.71
C GLY A 61 -3.68 11.20 -4.18
N ARG A 62 -4.53 11.81 -5.00
CA ARG A 62 -5.94 12.09 -4.67
C ARG A 62 -6.84 11.01 -5.22
N VAL A 63 -7.79 10.54 -4.42
CA VAL A 63 -8.78 9.54 -4.87
C VAL A 63 -9.75 10.23 -5.83
N HIS A 64 -9.76 9.81 -7.08
CA HIS A 64 -10.66 10.34 -8.10
C HIS A 64 -11.92 9.49 -8.25
N TYR A 65 -11.79 8.17 -8.12
CA TYR A 65 -12.89 7.22 -8.24
C TYR A 65 -12.61 5.95 -7.45
N ILE A 66 -13.66 5.32 -6.92
CA ILE A 66 -13.60 4.06 -6.17
C ILE A 66 -14.39 3.00 -6.93
N ASN A 67 -13.70 1.96 -7.40
CA ASN A 67 -14.32 0.82 -8.06
C ASN A 67 -14.53 -0.32 -7.05
N PHE A 68 -15.73 -0.38 -6.46
CA PHE A 68 -16.08 -1.42 -5.49
C PHE A 68 -16.19 -2.82 -6.13
N GLU A 69 -16.59 -2.92 -7.40
CA GLU A 69 -16.71 -4.21 -8.10
C GLU A 69 -15.34 -4.90 -8.25
N GLN A 70 -14.31 -4.11 -8.58
CA GLN A 70 -12.93 -4.60 -8.73
C GLN A 70 -12.07 -4.48 -7.47
N GLN A 71 -12.60 -3.88 -6.40
CA GLN A 71 -11.83 -3.52 -5.20
C GLN A 71 -10.57 -2.70 -5.55
N LYS A 72 -10.72 -1.67 -6.41
CA LYS A 72 -9.64 -0.78 -6.83
C LYS A 72 -9.95 0.70 -6.61
N LEU A 73 -8.95 1.46 -6.18
CA LEU A 73 -8.96 2.91 -6.14
C LEU A 73 -8.29 3.48 -7.39
N HIS A 74 -8.92 4.47 -8.00
CA HIS A 74 -8.33 5.27 -9.06
C HIS A 74 -7.78 6.52 -8.40
N VAL A 75 -6.45 6.55 -8.25
CA VAL A 75 -5.74 7.63 -7.57
C VAL A 75 -5.03 8.46 -8.63
N LYS A 76 -5.19 9.78 -8.59
CA LYS A 76 -4.45 10.70 -9.44
C LYS A 76 -3.28 11.29 -8.69
N ASP A 77 -2.09 11.17 -9.26
CA ASP A 77 -0.91 11.83 -8.72
C ASP A 77 -0.93 13.34 -8.99
N GLN A 78 0.06 14.06 -8.47
CA GLN A 78 0.24 15.50 -8.71
C GLN A 78 0.37 15.87 -10.19
N ASN A 79 0.86 14.95 -11.03
CA ASN A 79 0.96 15.09 -12.48
C ASN A 79 -0.29 14.62 -13.23
N ASP A 80 -1.41 14.38 -12.53
CA ASP A 80 -2.69 13.90 -13.08
C ASP A 80 -2.64 12.50 -13.73
N ASN A 81 -1.56 11.74 -13.55
CA ASN A 81 -1.52 10.35 -14.00
C ASN A 81 -2.41 9.49 -13.10
N THR A 82 -3.16 8.59 -13.74
CA THR A 82 -4.04 7.67 -13.02
C THR A 82 -3.26 6.43 -12.60
N VAL A 83 -3.20 6.20 -11.30
CA VAL A 83 -2.62 5.03 -10.66
C VAL A 83 -3.76 4.17 -10.10
N TYR A 84 -3.75 2.89 -10.43
CA TYR A 84 -4.73 1.93 -9.94
C TYR A 84 -4.18 1.19 -8.74
N ILE A 85 -4.80 1.38 -7.58
CA ILE A 85 -4.41 0.74 -6.33
C ILE A 85 -5.42 -0.34 -5.98
N ASN A 86 -4.97 -1.56 -5.72
CA ASN A 86 -5.85 -2.62 -5.22
C ASN A 86 -6.10 -2.41 -3.72
N MET A 87 -7.36 -2.28 -3.32
CA MET A 87 -7.76 -2.06 -1.92
C MET A 87 -7.25 -3.18 -1.02
N ASN A 88 -7.27 -4.42 -1.50
CA ASN A 88 -6.79 -5.59 -0.75
C ASN A 88 -5.30 -5.52 -0.44
N ASN A 89 -4.52 -4.72 -1.18
CA ASN A 89 -3.09 -4.54 -0.94
C ASN A 89 -2.80 -3.36 -0.01
N ILE A 90 -3.76 -2.48 0.24
CA ILE A 90 -3.58 -1.35 1.14
C ILE A 90 -3.48 -1.87 2.57
N ILE A 91 -2.44 -1.44 3.27
CA ILE A 91 -2.20 -1.77 4.69
C ILE A 91 -2.25 -0.55 5.58
N ARG A 92 -2.23 0.66 5.00
CA ARG A 92 -2.41 1.91 5.73
C ARG A 92 -2.75 3.04 4.75
N VAL A 93 -3.60 3.95 5.19
CA VAL A 93 -3.88 5.23 4.52
C VAL A 93 -3.66 6.35 5.52
N ILE A 94 -3.00 7.41 5.10
CA ILE A 94 -2.84 8.65 5.90
C ILE A 94 -2.96 9.85 4.98
N TYR A 95 -3.35 11.00 5.52
CA TYR A 95 -3.26 12.26 4.78
C TYR A 95 -1.80 12.57 4.40
N ASN A 96 -1.60 13.03 3.16
CA ASN A 96 -0.36 13.65 2.77
C ASN A 96 -0.45 15.14 3.16
N ASP A 97 0.00 15.44 4.37
CA ASP A 97 0.18 16.82 4.88
C ASP A 97 1.47 17.43 4.35
#